data_AF-D8F1B9-F1
#
_entry.id   AF-D8F1B9-F1
#
_cell.length_a   1.000
_cell.length_b   1.000
_cell.length_c   1.000
_cell.angle_alpha   90.00
_cell.angle_beta   90.00
_cell.angle_gamma   90.00
#
_symmetry.space_group_name_H-M   'P 1'
#
loop_
_entity.id
_entity.type
_entity.pdbx_description
1 polymer ?
#
loop_
_entity_poly.entity_id
_entity_poly.type
_entity_poly.pdbx_seq_one_letter_code
_entity_poly.pdbx_strand_id
1 'polypeptide(L)'
;MKKVRRQGKFSLEKNSTRKRRMSHINYLRSREVAEAGVDVVGTACPLCQTMLEDGMGGLEMENPPRVMDLIEMVDLAMGRTY
;
A
#
# COMPACT_ATOMS: atom_id res chain seq x y z
N MET A 1 -14.90 14.17 18.26
CA MET A 1 -14.71 14.72 16.90
C MET A 1 -13.22 14.91 16.63
N LYS A 2 -12.52 13.90 16.08
CA LYS A 2 -11.08 14.01 15.77
C LYS A 2 -10.93 14.74 14.44
N LYS A 3 -10.33 15.93 14.46
CA LYS A 3 -9.96 16.71 13.26
C LYS A 3 -8.94 15.91 12.45
N VAL A 4 -9.38 15.25 11.39
CA VAL A 4 -8.49 14.73 10.34
C VAL A 4 -7.96 15.95 9.58
N ARG A 5 -6.73 16.37 9.91
CA ARG A 5 -6.02 17.42 9.19
C ARG A 5 -5.70 16.89 7.79
N ARG A 6 -6.58 17.18 6.83
CA ARG A 6 -6.26 17.17 5.40
C ARG A 6 -5.14 18.18 5.16
N GLN A 7 -3.89 17.72 5.12
CA GLN A 7 -2.80 18.51 4.54
C GLN A 7 -2.59 18.00 3.12
N GLY A 8 -3.26 18.67 2.19
CA GLY A 8 -2.83 18.67 0.81
C GLY A 8 -1.53 19.47 0.70
N LYS A 9 -0.55 18.85 0.03
CA LYS A 9 0.47 19.44 -0.86
C LYS A 9 1.38 18.29 -1.31
N PHE A 10 0.97 17.56 -2.35
CA PHE A 10 1.94 16.81 -3.14
C PHE A 10 2.02 17.47 -4.50
N SER A 11 2.96 18.41 -4.61
CA SER A 11 3.44 18.87 -5.90
C SER A 11 4.04 17.65 -6.59
N LEU A 12 3.28 17.06 -7.50
CA LEU A 12 3.83 16.34 -8.63
C LEU A 12 4.69 17.34 -9.41
N GLU A 13 5.97 17.40 -9.07
CA GLU A 13 6.96 18.05 -9.93
C GLU A 13 7.10 17.19 -11.19
N LYS A 14 6.27 17.55 -12.16
CA LYS A 14 6.35 17.15 -13.55
C LYS A 14 7.71 17.59 -14.08
N ASN A 15 8.74 16.75 -14.00
CA ASN A 15 9.92 16.74 -14.88
C ASN A 15 10.95 15.69 -14.43
N SER A 16 10.82 14.45 -14.92
CA SER A 16 11.99 13.57 -15.09
C SER A 16 11.70 12.47 -16.10
N THR A 17 11.91 12.84 -17.37
CA THR A 17 12.51 12.01 -18.43
C THR A 17 12.56 10.48 -18.22
N ARG A 18 11.78 9.76 -19.04
CA ARG A 18 12.08 8.45 -19.66
C ARG A 18 13.26 7.64 -19.06
N LYS A 19 13.12 7.13 -17.84
CA LYS A 19 13.73 5.87 -17.38
C LYS A 19 13.05 5.44 -16.07
N ARG A 20 11.83 4.90 -16.16
CA ARG A 20 11.23 4.18 -15.03
C ARG A 20 12.06 2.91 -14.83
N ARG A 21 13.20 3.01 -14.15
CA ARG A 21 13.87 1.84 -13.59
C ARG A 21 12.80 1.18 -12.72
N MET A 22 12.47 -0.07 -13.05
CA MET A 22 11.54 -0.93 -12.29
C MET A 22 11.93 -1.06 -10.81
N SER A 23 13.13 -0.61 -10.43
CA SER A 23 13.82 -0.93 -9.19
C SER A 23 13.26 -0.32 -7.91
N HIS A 24 12.23 0.53 -7.92
CA HIS A 24 11.62 1.02 -6.67
C HIS A 24 10.10 1.28 -6.77
N ILE A 25 9.39 0.60 -7.66
CA ILE A 25 7.92 0.75 -7.70
C ILE A 25 7.28 0.22 -6.40
N ASN A 26 7.82 -0.85 -5.83
CA ASN A 26 7.42 -1.40 -4.54
C ASN A 26 7.48 -0.37 -3.41
N TYR A 27 8.60 0.32 -3.27
CA TYR A 27 8.82 1.34 -2.26
C TYR A 27 7.88 2.53 -2.44
N LEU A 28 7.74 3.03 -3.67
CA LEU A 28 6.86 4.16 -3.97
C LEU A 28 5.39 3.84 -3.65
N ARG A 29 4.89 2.67 -4.08
CA ARG A 29 3.52 2.24 -3.80
C ARG A 29 3.29 2.01 -2.32
N SER A 30 4.26 1.40 -1.63
CA SER A 30 4.15 1.15 -0.20
C SER A 30 4.11 2.45 0.60
N ARG A 31 4.89 3.46 0.19
CA ARG A 31 4.81 4.81 0.77
C ARG A 31 3.46 5.48 0.56
N GLU A 32 2.92 5.44 -0.65
CA GLU A 32 1.59 6.01 -0.94
C GLU A 32 0.52 5.37 -0.04
N VAL A 33 0.60 4.06 0.16
CA VAL A 33 -0.31 3.31 1.02
C VAL A 33 -0.11 3.65 2.50
N ALA A 34 1.14 3.74 2.97
CA ALA A 34 1.46 4.13 4.34
C ALA A 34 0.96 5.55 4.68
N GLU A 35 1.14 6.50 3.75
CA GLU A 35 0.69 7.89 3.90
C GLU A 35 -0.84 8.02 3.87
N ALA A 36 -1.55 7.05 3.25
CA ALA A 36 -3.01 7.02 3.25
C ALA A 36 -3.63 6.68 4.61
N GLY A 37 -2.85 6.08 5.53
CA GLY A 37 -3.29 5.74 6.89
C GLY A 37 -4.44 4.73 6.92
N VAL A 38 -4.42 3.75 6.02
CA VAL A 38 -5.37 2.64 5.97
C VAL A 38 -4.93 1.50 6.88
N ASP A 39 -5.86 0.70 7.38
CA ASP A 39 -5.54 -0.47 8.21
C ASP A 39 -5.34 -1.75 7.37
N VAL A 40 -5.99 -1.82 6.20
CA VAL A 40 -6.00 -2.99 5.31
C VAL A 40 -5.89 -2.55 3.86
N VAL A 41 -5.13 -3.31 3.06
CA VAL A 41 -4.88 -3.10 1.64
C VAL A 41 -5.26 -4.37 0.89
N GLY A 42 -6.35 -4.31 0.13
CA GLY A 42 -6.80 -5.43 -0.70
C GLY A 42 -6.10 -5.44 -2.06
N THR A 43 -5.69 -6.63 -2.51
CA THR A 43 -5.09 -6.82 -3.85
C THR A 43 -5.82 -7.92 -4.63
N ALA A 44 -5.92 -7.76 -5.95
CA ALA A 44 -6.53 -8.75 -6.84
C ALA A 44 -5.49 -9.56 -7.64
N CYS A 45 -4.20 -9.36 -7.34
CA CYS A 45 -3.10 -9.94 -8.09
C CYS A 45 -2.01 -10.39 -7.11
N PRO A 46 -1.59 -11.67 -7.14
CA PRO A 46 -0.60 -12.20 -6.20
C PRO A 46 0.74 -11.48 -6.31
N LEU A 47 1.11 -10.99 -7.50
CA LEU A 47 2.33 -10.20 -7.67
C LEU A 47 2.23 -8.85 -6.95
N CYS A 48 1.06 -8.21 -6.95
CA CYS A 48 0.87 -6.94 -6.27
C CYS A 48 0.93 -7.10 -4.74
N GLN A 49 0.42 -8.22 -4.22
CA GLN A 49 0.54 -8.55 -2.81
C GLN A 49 2.01 -8.63 -2.39
N THR A 50 2.80 -9.50 -3.01
CA THR A 50 4.23 -9.64 -2.71
C THR A 50 4.98 -8.33 -2.90
N MET A 51 4.67 -7.56 -3.96
CA MET A 51 5.28 -6.26 -4.22
C MET A 51 5.04 -5.25 -3.09
N LEU A 52 3.85 -5.24 -2.50
CA LEU A 52 3.53 -4.36 -1.38
C LEU A 52 4.11 -4.88 -0.06
N GLU A 53 4.07 -6.19 0.19
CA GLU A 53 4.69 -6.80 1.37
C GLU A 53 6.20 -6.52 1.42
N ASP A 54 6.90 -6.77 0.31
CA ASP A 54 8.33 -6.47 0.17
C ASP A 54 8.62 -4.97 0.34
N GLY A 55 7.76 -4.12 -0.25
CA GLY A 55 7.92 -2.67 -0.19
C GLY A 55 7.66 -2.10 1.21
N MET A 56 6.70 -2.66 1.95
CA MET A 56 6.39 -2.29 3.33
C MET A 56 7.48 -2.75 4.30
N GLY A 57 8.07 -3.93 4.07
CA GLY A 57 9.21 -4.42 4.85
C GLY A 57 10.41 -3.45 4.82
N GLY A 58 10.57 -2.70 3.73
CA GLY A 58 11.62 -1.68 3.59
C GLY A 58 11.33 -0.31 4.22
N LEU A 59 10.14 -0.09 4.81
CA LEU A 59 9.74 1.20 5.39
C LEU A 59 9.88 1.30 6.91
N GLU A 60 10.34 0.24 7.59
CA GLU A 60 10.57 0.19 9.05
C GLU A 60 9.39 0.76 9.88
N MET A 61 8.17 0.42 9.51
CA MET A 61 6.95 0.88 10.19
C MET A 61 6.65 0.03 11.43
N GLU A 62 6.25 0.67 12.53
CA GLU A 62 5.84 -0.05 13.76
C GLU A 62 4.52 -0.82 13.58
N ASN A 63 3.55 -0.21 12.87
CA ASN A 63 2.26 -0.83 12.56
C ASN A 63 1.97 -0.70 11.06
N PRO A 64 2.55 -1.57 10.21
CA PRO A 64 2.25 -1.57 8.78
C PRO A 64 0.79 -2.03 8.53
N PRO A 65 0.12 -1.50 7.49
CA PRO A 65 -1.19 -1.96 7.10
C PRO A 65 -1.14 -3.43 6.65
N ARG A 66 -2.21 -4.19 6.94
CA ARG A 66 -2.30 -5.58 6.48
C ARG A 66 -2.56 -5.63 4.98
N VAL A 67 -1.69 -6.30 4.23
CA VAL A 67 -1.91 -6.57 2.81
C VAL A 67 -2.60 -7.92 2.70
N MET A 68 -3.71 -7.98 1.98
CA MET A 68 -4.54 -9.18 1.82
C MET A 68 -5.00 -9.32 0.38
N ASP A 69 -5.22 -10.55 -0.08
CA ASP A 69 -5.89 -10.77 -1.36
C ASP A 69 -7.43 -10.70 -1.21
N LEU A 70 -8.13 -10.40 -2.31
CA LEU A 70 -9.59 -10.25 -2.29
C LEU A 70 -10.33 -11.51 -1.81
N ILE A 71 -9.83 -12.70 -2.13
CA ILE A 71 -10.44 -13.97 -1.73
C ILE A 71 -10.32 -14.13 -0.22
N GLU A 72 -9.14 -13.85 0.36
CA GLU A 72 -8.94 -13.86 1.82
C GLU A 72 -9.89 -12.89 2.53
N MET A 73 -10.08 -11.67 2.00
CA MET A 73 -11.01 -10.70 2.57
C MET A 73 -12.47 -11.20 2.54
N VAL A 74 -12.88 -11.84 1.45
CA VAL A 74 -14.21 -12.45 1.34
C VAL A 74 -14.35 -13.63 2.30
N ASP A 75 -13.33 -14.46 2.44
CA ASP A 75 -13.34 -15.63 3.33
C ASP A 75 -13.54 -15.21 4.80
N LEU A 76 -12.79 -14.19 5.25
CA LEU A 76 -12.97 -13.58 6.57
C LEU A 76 -14.39 -13.01 6.75
N ALA A 77 -14.93 -12.33 5.74
CA ALA A 77 -16.28 -11.77 5.79
C ALA A 77 -17.36 -12.86 5.83
N MET A 78 -17.10 -14.01 5.21
CA MET A 78 -17.99 -15.18 5.19
C MET A 78 -17.83 -16.07 6.44
N GLY A 79 -16.87 -15.78 7.33
CA GLY A 79 -16.62 -16.54 8.55
C GLY A 79 -16.08 -17.94 8.29
N ARG A 80 -15.36 -18.12 7.18
CA ARG A 80 -14.67 -19.37 6.84
C ARG A 80 -13.19 -19.21 7.19
N THR A 81 -12.60 -20.30 7.64
CA THR A 81 -11.17 -20.40 7.97
C THR A 81 -10.63 -21.57 7.18
N TYR A 82 -10.11 -21.29 5.99
CA TYR A 82 -9.33 -22.27 5.23
C TYR A 82 -7.92 -22.42 5.82
#